data_AF-A0A960IJA8-F1
#
_entry.id   AF-A0A960IJA8-F1
#
_cell.length_a   1.000
_cell.length_b   1.000
_cell.length_c   1.000
_cell.angle_alpha   90.00
_cell.angle_beta   90.00
_cell.angle_gamma   90.00
#
_symmetry.space_group_name_H-M   'P 1'
#
loop_
_entity.id
_entity.type
_entity.pdbx_description
1 polymer ?
#
loop_
_entity_poly.entity_id
_entity_poly.type
_entity_poly.pdbx_seq_one_letter_code
_entity_poly.pdbx_strand_id
1 'polypeptide(L)'
;MPRALAPRRTNDAVDRDDAVADRRRRAAAALAILLVAMVVAPLLVTASGVIDAGWVPSGDEAVIVTRVDDIASSDAPLVGAYSTRGFSHPGPILYYALAVPHWLSGGNPSALLAATALINAAAVAAIGWVAWRRGGLGLVTVTVVGLALLEHGLRPDTLVWFWNPFAPLLPYVLFLLAAWSVAVRDWRLLPVAVAMGSVVAQLHVTYVPLTGAAAVVVGVWLATHRRRAPDTDRAPRHALVLAGAVGLALWLPVLVDLVAGRHNLLRIVAYFALGRGESIGTDGLGILGRHLGPTGPWAGGAEQVLFGSVLPGSTMPLTGAVAALGVLTVAAARRRHVATPLLLL
;
A
#
# COMPACT_ATOMS: atom_id res chain seq x y z
N MET A 1 43.18 30.18 -42.99
CA MET A 1 42.96 29.51 -41.70
C MET A 1 42.25 28.18 -41.94
N PRO A 2 42.86 27.02 -41.63
CA PRO A 2 42.21 25.73 -41.81
C PRO A 2 41.18 25.49 -40.70
N ARG A 3 39.94 25.15 -41.06
CA ARG A 3 38.91 24.65 -40.14
C ARG A 3 39.39 23.30 -39.60
N ALA A 4 39.68 23.23 -38.29
CA ALA A 4 39.93 21.97 -37.61
C ALA A 4 38.67 21.08 -37.68
N LEU A 5 38.79 19.94 -38.37
CA LEU A 5 37.79 18.87 -38.37
C LEU A 5 37.79 18.23 -36.99
N ALA A 6 36.68 18.34 -36.26
CA ALA A 6 36.49 17.63 -35.00
C ALA A 6 36.60 16.11 -35.25
N PRO A 7 37.32 15.36 -34.40
CA PRO A 7 37.50 13.93 -34.57
C PRO A 7 36.13 13.22 -34.49
N ARG A 8 35.75 12.51 -35.57
CA ARG A 8 34.62 11.58 -35.56
C ARG A 8 34.92 10.52 -34.50
N ARG A 9 34.17 10.50 -33.39
CA ARG A 9 34.10 9.31 -32.53
C ARG A 9 33.72 8.14 -33.44
N THR A 10 34.58 7.12 -33.50
CA THR A 10 34.31 5.91 -34.29
C THR A 10 33.09 5.20 -33.69
N ASN A 11 32.22 4.64 -34.54
CA ASN A 11 31.03 3.90 -34.09
C ASN A 11 31.38 2.84 -33.02
N ASP A 12 32.57 2.23 -33.11
CA ASP A 12 33.06 1.23 -32.16
C ASP A 12 33.16 1.73 -30.70
N ALA A 13 33.45 3.00 -30.48
CA ALA A 13 33.52 3.57 -29.12
C ALA A 13 32.11 3.81 -28.55
N VAL A 14 31.17 4.25 -29.39
CA VAL A 14 29.77 4.44 -29.02
C VAL A 14 29.10 3.10 -28.72
N ASP A 15 29.31 2.09 -29.57
CA ASP A 15 28.78 0.73 -29.38
C ASP A 15 29.30 0.07 -28.09
N ARG A 16 30.57 0.32 -27.71
CA ARG A 16 31.14 -0.16 -26.45
C ARG A 16 30.54 0.51 -25.23
N ASP A 17 30.37 1.83 -25.27
CA ASP A 17 29.76 2.60 -24.18
C ASP A 17 28.28 2.18 -23.96
N ASP A 18 27.54 1.97 -25.04
CA ASP A 18 26.16 1.47 -25.01
C ASP A 18 26.08 0.04 -24.46
N ALA A 19 27.00 -0.85 -24.85
CA ALA A 19 27.07 -2.20 -24.31
C ALA A 19 27.41 -2.24 -22.80
N VAL A 20 28.30 -1.35 -22.34
CA VAL A 20 28.62 -1.22 -20.90
C VAL A 20 27.43 -0.66 -20.12
N ALA A 21 26.75 0.35 -20.67
CA ALA A 21 25.56 0.93 -20.06
C ALA A 21 24.40 -0.08 -19.96
N ASP A 22 24.17 -0.87 -21.00
CA ASP A 22 23.15 -1.92 -21.00
C ASP A 22 23.48 -3.03 -19.99
N ARG A 23 24.74 -3.48 -19.93
CA ARG A 23 25.19 -4.46 -18.93
C ARG A 23 24.97 -3.96 -17.49
N ARG A 24 25.27 -2.69 -17.20
CA ARG A 24 25.02 -2.06 -15.89
C ARG A 24 23.53 -1.99 -15.57
N ARG A 25 22.68 -1.64 -16.54
CA ARG A 25 21.22 -1.63 -16.37
C ARG A 25 20.66 -3.01 -16.07
N ARG A 26 21.11 -4.04 -16.80
CA ARG A 26 20.72 -5.44 -16.57
C ARG A 26 21.15 -5.92 -15.19
N ALA A 27 22.39 -5.64 -14.78
CA ALA A 27 22.88 -5.99 -13.44
C ALA A 27 22.06 -5.30 -12.33
N ALA A 28 21.75 -4.01 -12.49
CA ALA A 28 20.92 -3.28 -11.54
C ALA A 28 19.47 -3.81 -11.49
N ALA A 29 18.90 -4.21 -12.63
CA ALA A 29 17.58 -4.83 -12.69
C ALA A 29 17.58 -6.21 -12.01
N ALA A 30 18.60 -7.04 -12.25
CA ALA A 30 18.75 -8.34 -11.59
C ALA A 30 18.88 -8.19 -10.07
N LEU A 31 19.67 -7.22 -9.60
CA LEU A 31 19.78 -6.90 -8.18
C LEU A 31 18.46 -6.41 -7.59
N ALA A 32 17.72 -5.55 -8.31
CA ALA A 32 16.40 -5.10 -7.86
C ALA A 32 15.41 -6.27 -7.72
N ILE A 33 15.42 -7.21 -8.66
CA ILE A 33 14.59 -8.43 -8.61
C ILE A 33 15.00 -9.29 -7.40
N LEU A 34 16.31 -9.48 -7.18
CA LEU A 34 16.81 -10.24 -6.03
C LEU A 34 16.39 -9.62 -4.70
N LEU A 35 16.47 -8.29 -4.57
CA LEU A 35 16.06 -7.56 -3.37
C LEU A 35 14.55 -7.71 -3.10
N VAL A 36 13.72 -7.64 -4.14
CA VAL A 36 12.27 -7.89 -4.02
C VAL A 36 12.01 -9.34 -3.64
N ALA A 37 12.70 -10.30 -4.26
CA ALA A 37 12.55 -11.73 -3.95
C ALA A 37 12.92 -12.05 -2.49
N MET A 38 13.90 -11.34 -1.92
CA MET A 38 14.29 -11.50 -0.51
C MET A 38 13.18 -11.14 0.47
N VAL A 39 12.29 -10.20 0.13
CA VAL A 39 11.10 -9.84 0.92
C VAL A 39 9.95 -10.80 0.65
N VAL A 40 9.80 -11.29 -0.58
CA VAL A 40 8.76 -12.26 -0.92
C VAL A 40 9.01 -13.62 -0.27
N ALA A 41 10.26 -14.05 -0.15
CA ALA A 41 10.60 -15.41 0.30
C ALA A 41 10.07 -15.74 1.71
N PRO A 42 10.24 -14.90 2.75
CA PRO A 42 9.65 -15.13 4.07
C PRO A 42 8.15 -15.36 4.04
N LEU A 43 7.40 -14.57 3.26
CA LEU A 43 5.94 -14.71 3.14
C LEU A 43 5.53 -16.09 2.63
N LEU A 44 6.21 -16.58 1.59
CA LEU A 44 5.90 -17.89 1.00
C LEU A 44 6.33 -19.05 1.92
N VAL A 45 7.51 -18.94 2.53
CA VAL A 45 8.03 -19.95 3.46
C VAL A 45 7.16 -20.05 4.70
N THR A 46 6.76 -18.92 5.29
CA THR A 46 5.88 -18.90 6.45
C THR A 46 4.50 -19.46 6.11
N ALA A 47 3.92 -19.10 4.96
CA ALA A 47 2.63 -19.64 4.54
C ALA A 47 2.69 -21.17 4.37
N SER A 48 3.73 -21.69 3.70
CA SER A 48 3.94 -23.15 3.57
C SER A 48 4.06 -23.80 4.95
N GLY A 49 4.91 -23.27 5.83
CA GLY A 49 5.12 -23.84 7.16
C GLY A 49 3.84 -23.89 8.02
N VAL A 50 2.98 -22.86 7.94
CA VAL A 50 1.70 -22.85 8.66
C VAL A 50 0.73 -23.86 8.06
N ILE A 51 0.67 -23.99 6.74
CA ILE A 51 -0.18 -24.97 6.04
C ILE A 51 0.27 -26.40 6.38
N ASP A 52 1.58 -26.67 6.30
CA ASP A 52 2.18 -27.98 6.55
C ASP A 52 2.02 -28.42 8.02
N ALA A 53 1.93 -27.46 8.93
CA ALA A 53 1.64 -27.70 10.35
C ALA A 53 0.17 -28.10 10.62
N GLY A 54 -0.67 -28.21 9.58
CA GLY A 54 -2.06 -28.63 9.72
C GLY A 54 -2.96 -27.54 10.30
N TRP A 55 -2.71 -26.28 9.94
CA TRP A 55 -3.52 -25.16 10.39
C TRP A 55 -5.02 -25.36 10.09
N VAL A 56 -5.86 -24.93 11.04
CA VAL A 56 -7.32 -24.95 10.94
C VAL A 56 -7.84 -23.57 11.37
N PRO A 57 -8.79 -22.97 10.63
CA PRO A 57 -9.32 -21.65 10.95
C PRO A 57 -10.03 -21.61 12.30
N SER A 58 -9.85 -20.51 13.03
CA SER A 58 -10.54 -20.27 14.30
C SER A 58 -10.94 -18.80 14.47
N GLY A 59 -11.92 -18.52 15.35
CA GLY A 59 -12.36 -17.14 15.62
C GLY A 59 -12.78 -16.39 14.34
N ASP A 60 -12.21 -15.20 14.14
CA ASP A 60 -12.49 -14.35 12.98
C ASP A 60 -12.13 -15.00 11.64
N GLU A 61 -11.15 -15.89 11.61
CA GLU A 61 -10.71 -16.59 10.40
C GLU A 61 -11.77 -17.56 9.92
N ALA A 62 -12.40 -18.29 10.85
CA ALA A 62 -13.48 -19.21 10.53
C ALA A 62 -14.69 -18.44 9.98
N VAL A 63 -15.00 -17.26 10.55
CA VAL A 63 -16.03 -16.36 10.01
C VAL A 63 -15.67 -15.92 8.59
N ILE A 64 -14.42 -15.55 8.32
CA ILE A 64 -13.98 -15.16 6.97
C ILE A 64 -14.12 -16.34 5.99
N VAL A 65 -13.72 -17.56 6.37
CA VAL A 65 -13.85 -18.76 5.52
C VAL A 65 -15.32 -18.98 5.15
N THR A 66 -16.24 -18.97 6.11
CA THR A 66 -17.68 -19.12 5.83
C THR A 66 -18.21 -18.02 4.91
N ARG A 67 -17.75 -16.77 5.06
CA ARG A 67 -18.13 -15.68 4.15
C ARG A 67 -17.55 -15.82 2.75
N VAL A 68 -16.43 -16.52 2.59
CA VAL A 68 -15.88 -16.89 1.28
C VAL A 68 -16.75 -17.97 0.62
N ASP A 69 -17.23 -18.96 1.38
CA ASP A 69 -18.15 -19.98 0.89
C ASP A 69 -19.47 -19.38 0.36
N ASP A 70 -19.97 -18.31 0.99
CA ASP A 70 -21.21 -17.64 0.61
C ASP A 70 -21.15 -16.93 -0.76
N ILE A 71 -19.98 -16.72 -1.37
CA ILE A 71 -19.85 -15.87 -2.57
C ILE A 71 -20.65 -16.39 -3.78
N ALA A 72 -20.79 -17.71 -3.90
CA ALA A 72 -21.55 -18.34 -4.98
C ALA A 72 -23.04 -18.55 -4.64
N SER A 73 -23.50 -18.12 -3.45
CA SER A 73 -24.87 -18.27 -3.00
C SER A 73 -25.68 -16.97 -3.18
N SER A 74 -26.98 -17.04 -2.89
CA SER A 74 -27.84 -15.84 -2.79
C SER A 74 -27.43 -14.88 -1.67
N ASP A 75 -26.58 -15.32 -0.74
CA ASP A 75 -26.12 -14.58 0.43
C ASP A 75 -24.71 -13.99 0.25
N ALA A 76 -24.28 -13.87 -1.01
CA ALA A 76 -22.99 -13.30 -1.40
C ALA A 76 -22.68 -12.01 -0.61
N PRO A 77 -21.49 -11.90 0.01
CA PRO A 77 -21.17 -10.75 0.85
C PRO A 77 -21.21 -9.43 0.06
N LEU A 78 -21.97 -8.46 0.56
CA LEU A 78 -21.98 -7.09 0.06
C LEU A 78 -21.19 -6.11 0.96
N VAL A 79 -20.74 -6.58 2.13
CA VAL A 79 -20.03 -5.82 3.15
C VAL A 79 -18.82 -6.62 3.65
N GLY A 80 -17.85 -5.96 4.28
CA GLY A 80 -16.65 -6.58 4.82
C GLY A 80 -16.86 -7.30 6.16
N ALA A 81 -15.74 -7.60 6.82
CA ALA A 81 -15.72 -8.26 8.13
C ALA A 81 -16.57 -7.52 9.18
N TYR A 82 -17.19 -8.29 10.07
CA TYR A 82 -18.05 -7.72 11.11
C TYR A 82 -17.23 -6.92 12.13
N SER A 83 -17.87 -5.96 12.79
CA SER A 83 -17.34 -5.28 13.97
C SER A 83 -18.29 -5.44 15.13
N THR A 84 -17.75 -5.52 16.35
CA THR A 84 -18.52 -5.49 17.59
C THR A 84 -19.22 -4.14 17.83
N ARG A 85 -19.00 -3.15 16.96
CA ARG A 85 -19.56 -1.79 17.02
C ARG A 85 -20.88 -1.62 16.25
N GLY A 86 -21.50 -2.71 15.79
CA GLY A 86 -22.81 -2.70 15.12
C GLY A 86 -22.79 -2.34 13.63
N PHE A 87 -21.60 -2.30 13.03
CA PHE A 87 -21.38 -2.16 11.59
C PHE A 87 -20.40 -3.25 11.09
N SER A 88 -20.30 -3.41 9.78
CA SER A 88 -19.26 -4.20 9.11
C SER A 88 -18.26 -3.29 8.41
N HIS A 89 -17.05 -3.76 8.16
CA HIS A 89 -16.06 -3.04 7.36
C HIS A 89 -16.58 -2.70 5.96
N PRO A 90 -16.06 -1.65 5.30
CA PRO A 90 -16.81 -0.95 4.27
C PRO A 90 -17.19 -1.78 3.05
N GLY A 91 -16.40 -2.80 2.69
CA GLY A 91 -16.74 -3.64 1.55
C GLY A 91 -16.14 -5.04 1.59
N PRO A 92 -16.65 -5.92 0.72
CA PRO A 92 -16.44 -7.36 0.82
C PRO A 92 -15.19 -7.85 0.09
N ILE A 93 -14.35 -6.96 -0.46
CA ILE A 93 -13.27 -7.32 -1.40
C ILE A 93 -12.33 -8.43 -0.90
N LEU A 94 -12.13 -8.54 0.42
CA LEU A 94 -11.37 -9.63 1.02
C LEU A 94 -11.91 -11.00 0.58
N TYR A 95 -13.23 -11.18 0.69
CA TYR A 95 -13.89 -12.45 0.39
C TYR A 95 -13.74 -12.78 -1.09
N TYR A 96 -14.04 -11.82 -1.98
CA TYR A 96 -13.92 -11.99 -3.43
C TYR A 96 -12.49 -12.30 -3.88
N ALA A 97 -11.48 -11.66 -3.27
CA ALA A 97 -10.08 -11.92 -3.60
C ALA A 97 -9.63 -13.35 -3.21
N LEU A 98 -10.24 -13.92 -2.17
CA LEU A 98 -9.91 -15.25 -1.64
C LEU A 98 -10.78 -16.38 -2.22
N ALA A 99 -11.88 -16.04 -2.91
CA ALA A 99 -12.84 -16.99 -3.45
C ALA A 99 -12.22 -17.98 -4.44
N VAL A 100 -11.47 -17.46 -5.42
CA VAL A 100 -10.96 -18.28 -6.52
C VAL A 100 -10.00 -19.38 -6.02
N PRO A 101 -8.97 -19.06 -5.20
CA PRO A 101 -8.11 -20.11 -4.65
C PRO A 101 -8.85 -21.10 -3.74
N HIS A 102 -9.86 -20.64 -3.00
CA HIS A 102 -10.65 -21.50 -2.13
C HIS A 102 -11.48 -22.54 -2.91
N TRP A 103 -12.12 -22.12 -4.01
CA TRP A 103 -12.88 -23.05 -4.84
C TRP A 103 -12.00 -24.01 -5.63
N LEU A 104 -10.87 -23.53 -6.16
CA LEU A 104 -9.92 -24.37 -6.89
C LEU A 104 -9.28 -25.45 -6.00
N SER A 105 -9.23 -25.24 -4.69
CA SER A 105 -8.74 -26.23 -3.72
C SER A 105 -9.84 -27.19 -3.21
N GLY A 106 -11.06 -27.09 -3.73
CA GLY A 106 -12.20 -27.89 -3.28
C GLY A 106 -12.78 -27.46 -1.93
N GLY A 107 -12.64 -26.19 -1.56
CA GLY A 107 -13.12 -25.66 -0.28
C GLY A 107 -12.13 -25.83 0.87
N ASN A 108 -10.84 -26.06 0.58
CA ASN A 108 -9.83 -26.17 1.64
C ASN A 108 -9.56 -24.77 2.25
N PRO A 109 -9.79 -24.55 3.55
CA PRO A 109 -9.53 -23.26 4.19
C PRO A 109 -8.06 -22.84 4.15
N SER A 110 -7.12 -23.79 4.17
CA SER A 110 -5.68 -23.49 4.10
C SER A 110 -5.26 -22.86 2.77
N ALA A 111 -6.08 -23.00 1.72
CA ALA A 111 -5.87 -22.31 0.45
C ALA A 111 -5.96 -20.78 0.57
N LEU A 112 -6.65 -20.25 1.60
CA LEU A 112 -6.72 -18.81 1.86
C LEU A 112 -5.38 -18.25 2.36
N LEU A 113 -4.61 -19.03 3.10
CA LEU A 113 -3.24 -18.66 3.52
C LEU A 113 -2.32 -18.56 2.29
N ALA A 114 -2.38 -19.56 1.40
CA ALA A 114 -1.62 -19.55 0.15
C ALA A 114 -2.04 -18.37 -0.75
N ALA A 115 -3.34 -18.13 -0.89
CA ALA A 115 -3.87 -16.99 -1.63
C ALA A 115 -3.35 -15.66 -1.10
N THR A 116 -3.37 -15.48 0.22
CA THR A 116 -2.92 -14.26 0.88
C THR A 116 -1.43 -14.04 0.70
N ALA A 117 -0.63 -15.10 0.86
CA ALA A 117 0.80 -15.05 0.61
C ALA A 117 1.11 -14.64 -0.85
N LEU A 118 0.36 -15.17 -1.82
CA LEU A 118 0.49 -14.81 -3.23
C LEU A 118 0.06 -13.36 -3.52
N ILE A 119 -1.05 -12.90 -2.92
CA ILE A 119 -1.51 -11.51 -3.04
C ILE A 119 -0.47 -10.55 -2.46
N ASN A 120 0.09 -10.87 -1.30
CA ASN A 120 1.11 -10.06 -0.65
C ASN A 120 2.44 -10.10 -1.42
N ALA A 121 2.84 -11.25 -1.96
CA ALA A 121 3.99 -11.35 -2.87
C ALA A 121 3.80 -10.49 -4.12
N ALA A 122 2.61 -10.51 -4.72
CA ALA A 122 2.27 -9.68 -5.86
C ALA A 122 2.28 -8.17 -5.51
N ALA A 123 1.82 -7.80 -4.31
CA ALA A 123 1.89 -6.44 -3.82
C ALA A 123 3.35 -5.98 -3.64
N VAL A 124 4.23 -6.80 -3.05
CA VAL A 124 5.67 -6.52 -2.92
C VAL A 124 6.34 -6.38 -4.28
N ALA A 125 6.03 -7.25 -5.24
CA ALA A 125 6.53 -7.16 -6.60
C ALA A 125 6.07 -5.87 -7.30
N ALA A 126 4.79 -5.50 -7.15
CA ALA A 126 4.24 -4.26 -7.70
C ALA A 126 4.89 -3.01 -7.06
N ILE A 127 5.13 -3.04 -5.74
CA ILE A 127 5.87 -1.99 -5.02
C ILE A 127 7.28 -1.84 -5.59
N GLY A 128 8.01 -2.95 -5.76
CA GLY A 128 9.35 -2.97 -6.35
C GLY A 128 9.35 -2.43 -7.79
N TRP A 129 8.36 -2.80 -8.59
CA TRP A 129 8.20 -2.30 -9.96
C TRP A 129 7.94 -0.78 -9.99
N VAL A 130 7.04 -0.27 -9.15
CA VAL A 130 6.79 1.19 -9.04
C VAL A 130 8.06 1.90 -8.58
N ALA A 131 8.75 1.39 -7.56
CA ALA A 131 10.00 1.96 -7.06
C ALA A 131 11.08 2.02 -8.16
N TRP A 132 11.29 0.93 -8.89
CA TRP A 132 12.23 0.86 -10.00
C TRP A 132 11.89 1.88 -11.09
N ARG A 133 10.62 1.95 -11.48
CA ARG A 133 10.14 2.88 -12.49
C ARG A 133 10.34 4.35 -12.10
N ARG A 134 10.21 4.66 -10.81
CA ARG A 134 10.25 6.04 -10.29
C ARG A 134 11.65 6.51 -9.90
N GLY A 135 12.54 5.62 -9.46
CA GLY A 135 13.85 6.00 -8.93
C GLY A 135 14.96 4.97 -9.12
N GLY A 136 14.76 3.98 -9.99
CA GLY A 136 15.73 2.92 -10.27
C GLY A 136 16.11 2.11 -9.03
N LEU A 137 17.33 1.56 -9.05
CA LEU A 137 17.84 0.71 -7.97
C LEU A 137 17.82 1.42 -6.61
N GLY A 138 18.17 2.71 -6.56
CA GLY A 138 18.24 3.45 -5.29
C GLY A 138 16.90 3.49 -4.55
N LEU A 139 15.81 3.78 -5.27
CA LEU A 139 14.48 3.77 -4.66
C LEU A 139 14.03 2.35 -4.31
N VAL A 140 14.33 1.34 -5.16
CA VAL A 140 14.04 -0.07 -4.83
C VAL A 140 14.72 -0.46 -3.53
N THR A 141 16.00 -0.16 -3.34
CA THR A 141 16.74 -0.50 -2.13
C THR A 141 16.11 0.11 -0.88
N VAL A 142 15.80 1.42 -0.91
CA VAL A 142 15.17 2.09 0.25
C VAL A 142 13.79 1.51 0.55
N THR A 143 12.99 1.25 -0.48
CA THR A 143 11.66 0.66 -0.31
C THR A 143 11.74 -0.77 0.23
N VAL A 144 12.63 -1.61 -0.30
CA VAL A 144 12.84 -2.99 0.17
C VAL A 144 13.34 -3.03 1.61
N VAL A 145 14.27 -2.14 1.99
CA VAL A 145 14.72 -2.04 3.39
C VAL A 145 13.55 -1.66 4.31
N GLY A 146 12.72 -0.69 3.89
CA GLY A 146 11.51 -0.32 4.64
C GLY A 146 10.51 -1.47 4.78
N LEU A 147 10.29 -2.24 3.72
CA LEU A 147 9.45 -3.44 3.75
C LEU A 147 10.04 -4.51 4.68
N ALA A 148 11.34 -4.80 4.58
CA ALA A 148 12.00 -5.79 5.44
C ALA A 148 11.91 -5.41 6.92
N LEU A 149 12.05 -4.12 7.26
CA LEU A 149 11.85 -3.63 8.63
C LEU A 149 10.38 -3.77 9.08
N LEU A 150 9.44 -3.55 8.17
CA LEU A 150 8.01 -3.75 8.44
C LEU A 150 7.71 -5.23 8.73
N GLU A 151 8.19 -6.16 7.90
CA GLU A 151 8.00 -7.60 8.11
C GLU A 151 8.67 -8.08 9.39
N HIS A 152 9.88 -7.57 9.68
CA HIS A 152 10.58 -7.88 10.93
C HIS A 152 9.78 -7.40 12.14
N GLY A 153 9.27 -6.17 12.10
CA GLY A 153 8.54 -5.58 13.22
C GLY A 153 7.14 -6.17 13.46
N LEU A 154 6.46 -6.60 12.40
CA LEU A 154 5.15 -7.25 12.51
C LEU A 154 5.26 -8.75 12.77
N ARG A 155 6.45 -9.33 12.57
CA ARG A 155 6.72 -10.74 12.36
C ARG A 155 6.08 -11.28 11.06
N PRO A 156 6.77 -12.16 10.30
CA PRO A 156 6.26 -12.67 9.03
C PRO A 156 4.92 -13.43 9.11
N ASP A 157 4.62 -14.07 10.25
CA ASP A 157 3.36 -14.77 10.47
C ASP A 157 2.15 -13.83 10.34
N THR A 158 2.27 -12.60 10.83
CA THR A 158 1.23 -11.56 10.71
C THR A 158 0.79 -11.29 9.27
N LEU A 159 1.71 -11.39 8.31
CA LEU A 159 1.46 -11.04 6.91
C LEU A 159 0.93 -12.20 6.07
N VAL A 160 0.94 -13.43 6.57
CA VAL A 160 0.31 -14.57 5.88
C VAL A 160 -1.13 -14.79 6.35
N TRP A 161 -1.51 -14.22 7.50
CA TRP A 161 -2.87 -14.20 7.98
C TRP A 161 -3.76 -13.32 7.09
N PHE A 162 -4.85 -13.90 6.59
CA PHE A 162 -5.86 -13.19 5.79
C PHE A 162 -6.81 -12.31 6.61
N TRP A 163 -6.51 -12.12 7.90
CA TRP A 163 -7.31 -11.31 8.79
C TRP A 163 -7.31 -9.85 8.33
N ASN A 164 -8.48 -9.22 8.35
CA ASN A 164 -8.71 -7.92 7.74
C ASN A 164 -7.91 -6.75 8.35
N PRO A 165 -7.37 -6.78 9.58
CA PRO A 165 -6.43 -5.76 10.07
C PRO A 165 -5.04 -5.85 9.43
N PHE A 166 -4.62 -7.04 8.99
CA PHE A 166 -3.27 -7.26 8.43
C PHE A 166 -3.23 -7.21 6.91
N ALA A 167 -4.24 -7.78 6.25
CA ALA A 167 -4.39 -7.78 4.79
C ALA A 167 -4.19 -6.42 4.08
N PRO A 168 -4.55 -5.24 4.65
CA PRO A 168 -4.39 -3.97 3.96
C PRO A 168 -2.95 -3.42 3.93
N LEU A 169 -2.03 -3.95 4.73
CA LEU A 169 -0.72 -3.33 4.99
C LEU A 169 0.11 -3.12 3.72
N LEU A 170 0.38 -4.18 2.97
CA LEU A 170 1.17 -4.11 1.73
C LEU A 170 0.42 -3.39 0.59
N PRO A 171 -0.88 -3.65 0.35
CA PRO A 171 -1.66 -2.85 -0.59
C PRO A 171 -1.67 -1.34 -0.25
N TYR A 172 -1.61 -0.97 1.04
CA TYR A 172 -1.54 0.43 1.45
C TYR A 172 -0.20 1.07 1.10
N VAL A 173 0.93 0.36 1.25
CA VAL A 173 2.23 0.83 0.77
C VAL A 173 2.21 1.06 -0.75
N LEU A 174 1.63 0.12 -1.50
CA LEU A 174 1.45 0.27 -2.94
C LEU A 174 0.57 1.49 -3.29
N PHE A 175 -0.52 1.69 -2.56
CA PHE A 175 -1.37 2.87 -2.69
C PHE A 175 -0.59 4.16 -2.49
N LEU A 176 0.24 4.27 -1.44
CA LEU A 176 1.04 5.48 -1.17
C LEU A 176 2.02 5.79 -2.31
N LEU A 177 2.72 4.78 -2.83
CA LEU A 177 3.63 4.94 -3.97
C LEU A 177 2.88 5.33 -5.26
N ALA A 178 1.71 4.74 -5.50
CA ALA A 178 0.87 5.08 -6.64
C ALA A 178 0.31 6.51 -6.52
N ALA A 179 -0.17 6.91 -5.34
CA ALA A 179 -0.65 8.26 -5.05
C ALA A 179 0.47 9.31 -5.21
N TRP A 180 1.67 9.03 -4.71
CA TRP A 180 2.84 9.87 -4.93
C TRP A 180 3.17 10.00 -6.43
N SER A 181 3.12 8.88 -7.16
CA SER A 181 3.35 8.87 -8.62
C SER A 181 2.32 9.72 -9.37
N VAL A 182 1.05 9.67 -8.96
CA VAL A 182 -0.01 10.56 -9.48
C VAL A 182 0.27 12.03 -9.15
N ALA A 183 0.76 12.35 -7.95
CA ALA A 183 1.11 13.72 -7.55
C ALA A 183 2.22 14.33 -8.43
N VAL A 184 3.11 13.50 -8.94
CA VAL A 184 4.15 13.86 -9.93
C VAL A 184 3.72 13.58 -11.37
N ARG A 185 2.40 13.46 -11.60
CA ARG A 185 1.72 13.36 -12.91
C ARG A 185 1.99 12.09 -13.71
N ASP A 186 2.38 11.02 -13.04
CA ASP A 186 2.43 9.69 -13.63
C ASP A 186 1.03 9.07 -13.64
N TRP A 187 0.19 9.56 -14.56
CA TRP A 187 -1.22 9.18 -14.66
C TRP A 187 -1.45 7.71 -14.97
N ARG A 188 -0.42 6.97 -15.44
CA ARG A 188 -0.51 5.52 -15.64
C ARG A 188 -0.77 4.77 -14.33
N LEU A 189 -0.39 5.35 -13.18
CA LEU A 189 -0.65 4.76 -11.87
C LEU A 189 -1.95 5.27 -11.21
N LEU A 190 -2.73 6.13 -11.88
CA LEU A 190 -4.01 6.57 -11.34
C LEU A 190 -4.99 5.39 -11.11
N PRO A 191 -5.17 4.45 -12.05
CA PRO A 191 -6.00 3.27 -11.80
C PRO A 191 -5.48 2.42 -10.64
N VAL A 192 -4.15 2.30 -10.49
CA VAL A 192 -3.54 1.55 -9.37
C VAL A 192 -3.82 2.24 -8.03
N ALA A 193 -3.71 3.57 -7.98
CA ALA A 193 -4.05 4.34 -6.78
C ALA A 193 -5.53 4.20 -6.40
N VAL A 194 -6.44 4.28 -7.37
CA VAL A 194 -7.88 4.06 -7.13
C VAL A 194 -8.16 2.63 -6.70
N ALA A 195 -7.55 1.63 -7.36
CA ALA A 195 -7.71 0.22 -7.02
C ALA A 195 -7.27 -0.05 -5.58
N MET A 196 -6.02 0.27 -5.25
CA MET A 196 -5.44 -0.05 -3.95
C MET A 196 -6.06 0.78 -2.84
N GLY A 197 -6.37 2.06 -3.09
CA GLY A 197 -7.11 2.89 -2.14
C GLY A 197 -8.51 2.33 -1.83
N SER A 198 -9.21 1.82 -2.84
CA SER A 198 -10.50 1.15 -2.68
C SER A 198 -10.37 -0.16 -1.92
N VAL A 199 -9.38 -0.99 -2.27
CA VAL A 199 -9.12 -2.27 -1.60
C VAL A 199 -8.91 -2.05 -0.11
N VAL A 200 -7.94 -1.22 0.28
CA VAL A 200 -7.62 -1.03 1.72
C VAL A 200 -8.76 -0.39 2.49
N ALA A 201 -9.48 0.55 1.88
CA ALA A 201 -10.66 1.18 2.48
C ALA A 201 -11.77 0.16 2.75
N GLN A 202 -11.96 -0.82 1.86
CA GLN A 202 -12.93 -1.90 2.05
C GLN A 202 -12.49 -2.92 3.10
N LEU A 203 -11.20 -3.29 3.10
CA LEU A 203 -10.65 -4.28 4.03
C LEU A 203 -10.79 -3.83 5.49
N HIS A 204 -10.47 -2.56 5.79
CA HIS A 204 -10.56 -2.07 7.16
C HIS A 204 -10.89 -0.58 7.22
N VAL A 205 -11.82 -0.20 8.11
CA VAL A 205 -12.43 1.14 8.14
C VAL A 205 -11.42 2.24 8.47
N THR A 206 -10.39 1.92 9.25
CA THR A 206 -9.26 2.81 9.58
C THR A 206 -8.54 3.34 8.34
N TYR A 207 -8.54 2.61 7.22
CA TYR A 207 -7.87 3.07 6.00
C TYR A 207 -8.70 4.08 5.19
N VAL A 208 -10.00 4.24 5.48
CA VAL A 208 -10.84 5.26 4.84
C VAL A 208 -10.29 6.68 5.07
N PRO A 209 -10.08 7.15 6.32
CA PRO A 209 -9.51 8.48 6.54
C PRO A 209 -8.07 8.60 6.02
N LEU A 210 -7.27 7.52 6.09
CA LEU A 210 -5.87 7.53 5.63
C LEU A 210 -5.76 7.70 4.10
N THR A 211 -6.52 6.91 3.35
CA THR A 211 -6.58 7.02 1.89
C THR A 211 -7.23 8.33 1.44
N GLY A 212 -8.29 8.76 2.12
CA GLY A 212 -8.92 10.06 1.89
C GLY A 212 -7.96 11.23 2.08
N ALA A 213 -7.19 11.24 3.18
CA ALA A 213 -6.20 12.28 3.45
C ALA A 213 -5.11 12.31 2.36
N ALA A 214 -4.57 11.15 1.98
CA ALA A 214 -3.60 11.07 0.89
C ALA A 214 -4.18 11.60 -0.44
N ALA A 215 -5.41 11.23 -0.77
CA ALA A 215 -6.08 11.71 -1.99
C ALA A 215 -6.30 13.23 -1.97
N VAL A 216 -6.69 13.81 -0.82
CA VAL A 216 -6.80 15.27 -0.65
C VAL A 216 -5.44 15.95 -0.84
N VAL A 217 -4.38 15.43 -0.22
CA VAL A 217 -3.01 15.96 -0.37
C VAL A 217 -2.59 15.96 -1.84
N VAL A 218 -2.80 14.85 -2.55
CA VAL A 218 -2.50 14.76 -3.99
C VAL A 218 -3.35 15.75 -4.80
N GLY A 219 -4.65 15.86 -4.51
CA GLY A 219 -5.57 16.78 -5.19
C GLY A 219 -5.16 18.24 -5.01
N VAL A 220 -4.87 18.66 -3.78
CA VAL A 220 -4.39 20.02 -3.43
C VAL A 220 -3.04 20.29 -4.08
N TRP A 221 -2.11 19.34 -4.03
CA TRP A 221 -0.81 19.45 -4.68
C TRP A 221 -0.95 19.68 -6.18
N LEU A 222 -1.76 18.86 -6.85
CA LEU A 222 -2.02 19.00 -8.27
C LEU A 222 -2.69 20.34 -8.59
N ALA A 223 -3.69 20.76 -7.80
CA ALA A 223 -4.42 22.02 -7.97
C ALA A 223 -3.52 23.25 -7.86
N THR A 224 -2.67 23.30 -6.84
CA THR A 224 -1.73 24.42 -6.60
C THR A 224 -0.63 24.50 -7.65
N HIS A 225 -0.28 23.37 -8.28
CA HIS A 225 0.76 23.29 -9.32
C HIS A 225 0.22 23.26 -10.75
N ARG A 226 -1.09 23.49 -10.98
CA ARG A 226 -1.69 23.47 -12.33
C ARG A 226 -1.15 24.56 -13.25
N ARG A 227 -0.98 25.79 -12.73
CA ARG A 227 -0.58 26.96 -13.55
C ARG A 227 0.84 26.86 -14.12
N ARG A 228 1.66 25.96 -13.58
CA ARG A 228 3.06 25.74 -14.02
C ARG A 228 3.20 24.54 -14.95
N ALA A 229 2.11 23.84 -15.27
CA ALA A 229 2.15 22.59 -16.02
C ALA A 229 1.73 22.83 -17.48
N PRO A 230 2.50 22.37 -18.48
CA PRO A 230 2.07 22.37 -19.88
C PRO A 230 0.83 21.50 -20.08
N ASP A 231 0.05 21.73 -21.14
CA ASP A 231 -1.19 20.97 -21.38
C ASP A 231 -0.97 19.46 -21.58
N THR A 232 0.24 19.05 -21.95
CA THR A 232 0.69 17.65 -22.03
C THR A 232 0.72 16.93 -20.67
N ASP A 233 0.72 17.69 -19.57
CA ASP A 233 0.77 17.16 -18.20
C ASP A 233 -0.62 16.81 -17.63
N ARG A 234 -1.71 17.03 -18.40
CA ARG A 234 -3.06 16.66 -17.97
C ARG A 234 -3.25 15.15 -17.97
N ALA A 235 -4.11 14.67 -17.06
CA ALA A 235 -4.48 13.26 -17.02
C ALA A 235 -5.15 12.86 -18.35
N PRO A 236 -4.63 11.87 -19.08
CA PRO A 236 -5.24 11.45 -20.32
C PRO A 236 -6.59 10.78 -20.03
N ARG A 237 -7.58 11.01 -20.91
CA ARG A 237 -8.95 10.52 -20.73
C ARG A 237 -9.02 9.01 -20.45
N HIS A 238 -8.19 8.20 -21.09
CA HIS A 238 -8.17 6.76 -20.88
C HIS A 238 -7.78 6.38 -19.44
N ALA A 239 -6.85 7.10 -18.80
CA ALA A 239 -6.46 6.84 -17.42
C ALA A 239 -7.59 7.21 -16.44
N LEU A 240 -8.29 8.32 -16.70
CA LEU A 240 -9.46 8.73 -15.92
C LEU A 240 -10.62 7.73 -16.05
N VAL A 241 -10.92 7.30 -17.27
CA VAL A 241 -11.98 6.31 -17.55
C VAL A 241 -11.64 4.98 -16.90
N LEU A 242 -10.41 4.49 -17.05
CA LEU A 242 -9.98 3.24 -16.43
C LEU A 242 -10.02 3.32 -14.90
N ALA A 243 -9.56 4.42 -14.30
CA ALA A 243 -9.64 4.63 -12.86
C ALA A 243 -11.08 4.68 -12.36
N GLY A 244 -11.97 5.39 -13.06
CA GLY A 244 -13.40 5.45 -12.75
C GLY A 244 -14.09 4.09 -12.87
N ALA A 245 -13.80 3.33 -13.94
CA ALA A 245 -14.33 1.99 -14.15
C ALA A 245 -13.87 1.02 -13.06
N VAL A 246 -12.58 1.05 -12.71
CA VAL A 246 -12.02 0.22 -11.62
C VAL A 246 -12.66 0.59 -10.28
N GLY A 247 -12.77 1.88 -9.97
CA GLY A 247 -13.44 2.33 -8.75
C GLY A 247 -14.89 1.87 -8.69
N LEU A 248 -15.66 2.07 -9.76
CA LEU A 248 -17.06 1.64 -9.83
C LEU A 248 -17.19 0.11 -9.68
N ALA A 249 -16.35 -0.66 -10.37
CA ALA A 249 -16.37 -2.11 -10.29
C ALA A 249 -16.08 -2.62 -8.87
N LEU A 250 -15.05 -2.07 -8.21
CA LEU A 250 -14.67 -2.47 -6.85
C LEU A 250 -15.72 -2.10 -5.81
N TRP A 251 -16.41 -0.97 -5.98
CA TRP A 251 -17.42 -0.50 -5.03
C TRP A 251 -18.84 -0.99 -5.36
N LEU A 252 -19.04 -1.69 -6.48
CA LEU A 252 -20.37 -2.15 -6.89
C LEU A 252 -21.10 -2.94 -5.80
N PRO A 253 -20.51 -3.94 -5.11
CA PRO A 253 -21.20 -4.64 -4.03
C PRO A 253 -21.64 -3.72 -2.89
N VAL A 254 -20.80 -2.73 -2.55
CA VAL A 254 -21.09 -1.76 -1.49
C VAL A 254 -22.21 -0.81 -1.90
N LEU A 255 -22.27 -0.41 -3.17
CA LEU A 255 -23.35 0.41 -3.70
C LEU A 255 -24.68 -0.38 -3.72
N VAL A 256 -24.63 -1.67 -4.02
CA VAL A 256 -25.81 -2.55 -3.91
C VAL A 256 -26.28 -2.64 -2.44
N ASP A 257 -25.37 -2.82 -1.47
CA ASP A 257 -25.73 -2.81 -0.04
C ASP A 257 -26.36 -1.49 0.41
N LEU A 258 -25.85 -0.38 -0.12
CA LEU A 258 -26.35 0.96 0.20
C LEU A 258 -27.83 1.14 -0.20
N VAL A 259 -28.26 0.55 -1.33
CA VAL A 259 -29.61 0.77 -1.87
C VAL A 259 -30.57 -0.36 -1.52
N ALA A 260 -30.10 -1.61 -1.49
CA ALA A 260 -30.93 -2.80 -1.36
C ALA A 260 -30.55 -3.73 -0.19
N GLY A 261 -29.45 -3.44 0.50
CA GLY A 261 -28.92 -4.29 1.57
C GLY A 261 -29.11 -3.71 2.97
N ARG A 262 -28.09 -3.88 3.81
CA ARG A 262 -28.10 -3.51 5.23
C ARG A 262 -27.77 -2.04 5.47
N HIS A 263 -27.47 -1.30 4.41
CA HIS A 263 -27.08 0.11 4.44
C HIS A 263 -25.87 0.35 5.36
N ASN A 264 -24.87 -0.53 5.25
CA ASN A 264 -23.72 -0.58 6.14
C ASN A 264 -22.92 0.73 6.14
N LEU A 265 -22.78 1.39 4.98
CA LEU A 265 -22.15 2.71 4.92
C LEU A 265 -22.84 3.75 5.80
N LEU A 266 -24.19 3.75 5.86
CA LEU A 266 -24.94 4.66 6.74
C LEU A 266 -24.71 4.32 8.21
N ARG A 267 -24.56 3.03 8.56
CA ARG A 267 -24.23 2.59 9.92
C ARG A 267 -22.83 3.04 10.34
N ILE A 268 -21.85 2.94 9.45
CA ILE A 268 -20.49 3.45 9.69
C ILE A 268 -20.55 4.95 9.95
N VAL A 269 -21.21 5.71 9.07
CA VAL A 269 -21.35 7.17 9.23
C VAL A 269 -22.07 7.50 10.53
N ALA A 270 -23.18 6.84 10.85
CA ALA A 270 -23.92 7.06 12.08
C ALA A 270 -23.05 6.77 13.32
N TYR A 271 -22.24 5.71 13.30
CA TYR A 271 -21.35 5.37 14.41
C TYR A 271 -20.32 6.48 14.68
N PHE A 272 -19.62 6.96 13.64
CA PHE A 272 -18.59 7.98 13.78
C PHE A 272 -19.14 9.39 13.97
N ALA A 273 -20.25 9.75 13.31
CA ALA A 273 -20.85 11.08 13.41
C ALA A 273 -21.59 11.30 14.73
N LEU A 274 -22.19 10.25 15.30
CA LEU A 274 -22.92 10.34 16.57
C LEU A 274 -22.02 10.09 17.80
N GLY A 275 -20.71 9.91 17.61
CA GLY A 275 -19.76 9.75 18.71
C GLY A 275 -20.05 8.57 19.63
N ARG A 276 -20.64 7.48 19.10
CA ARG A 276 -21.07 6.31 19.91
C ARG A 276 -19.92 5.43 20.40
N GLY A 277 -18.67 5.80 20.10
CA GLY A 277 -17.48 5.08 20.55
C GLY A 277 -16.76 5.84 21.66
N GLU A 278 -16.34 5.12 22.70
CA GLU A 278 -15.34 5.64 23.63
C GLU A 278 -14.04 5.95 22.89
N SER A 279 -13.55 7.17 23.09
CA SER A 279 -12.27 7.61 22.56
C SER A 279 -11.18 7.36 23.61
N ILE A 280 -10.07 6.77 23.17
CA ILE A 280 -8.85 6.66 23.99
C ILE A 280 -8.09 7.99 24.09
N GLY A 281 -8.58 9.06 23.43
CA GLY A 281 -8.00 10.39 23.52
C GLY A 281 -6.53 10.46 23.13
N THR A 282 -5.73 11.15 23.93
CA THR A 282 -4.29 11.33 23.69
C THR A 282 -3.47 10.06 23.90
N ASP A 283 -4.01 9.04 24.56
CA ASP A 283 -3.31 7.77 24.75
C ASP A 283 -3.07 7.08 23.41
N GLY A 284 -3.94 7.30 22.41
CA GLY A 284 -3.71 6.87 21.04
C GLY A 284 -2.42 7.43 20.44
N LEU A 285 -2.07 8.69 20.75
CA LEU A 285 -0.79 9.28 20.33
C LEU A 285 0.39 8.60 21.02
N GLY A 286 0.22 8.17 22.27
CA GLY A 286 1.22 7.41 23.01
C GLY A 286 1.43 6.00 22.45
N ILE A 287 0.38 5.33 22.00
CA ILE A 287 0.47 4.04 21.31
C ILE A 287 1.25 4.21 20.00
N LEU A 288 0.90 5.21 19.18
CA LEU A 288 1.65 5.53 17.96
C LEU A 288 3.11 5.89 18.23
N GLY A 289 3.36 6.71 19.25
CA GLY A 289 4.71 7.07 19.67
C GLY A 289 5.55 5.87 20.09
N ARG A 290 4.95 4.88 20.76
CA ARG A 290 5.63 3.63 21.11
C ARG A 290 6.05 2.83 19.87
N HIS A 291 5.16 2.69 18.89
CA HIS A 291 5.48 1.96 17.66
C HIS A 291 6.56 2.65 16.83
N LEU A 292 6.71 3.96 16.94
CA LEU A 292 7.79 4.72 16.26
C LEU A 292 9.07 4.84 17.09
N GLY A 293 9.05 4.43 18.36
CA GLY A 293 10.18 4.53 19.27
C GLY A 293 11.33 3.58 18.92
N PRO A 294 12.55 3.84 19.41
CA PRO A 294 13.72 2.99 19.18
C PRO A 294 13.61 1.60 19.81
N THR A 295 12.66 1.41 20.75
CA THR A 295 12.30 0.12 21.35
C THR A 295 10.95 -0.37 20.86
N GLY A 296 10.47 0.12 19.71
CA GLY A 296 9.24 -0.33 19.07
C GLY A 296 9.39 -1.72 18.44
N PRO A 297 8.29 -2.34 17.97
CA PRO A 297 8.33 -3.68 17.38
C PRO A 297 9.31 -3.81 16.21
N TRP A 298 9.47 -2.77 15.39
CA TRP A 298 10.42 -2.73 14.27
C TRP A 298 11.90 -2.87 14.69
N ALA A 299 12.22 -2.63 15.97
CA ALA A 299 13.55 -2.80 16.54
C ALA A 299 13.67 -4.08 17.40
N GLY A 300 12.68 -4.98 17.31
CA GLY A 300 12.61 -6.20 18.13
C GLY A 300 12.05 -5.98 19.54
N GLY A 301 11.47 -4.81 19.82
CA GLY A 301 10.82 -4.54 21.10
C GLY A 301 9.47 -5.25 21.25
N ALA A 302 9.18 -5.73 22.46
CA ALA A 302 7.90 -6.37 22.75
C ALA A 302 6.77 -5.35 22.89
N GLU A 303 5.60 -5.68 22.34
CA GLU A 303 4.38 -4.91 22.59
C GLU A 303 3.91 -5.15 24.02
N GLN A 304 3.78 -4.07 24.82
CA GLN A 304 3.29 -4.21 26.19
C GLN A 304 1.76 -4.16 26.18
N VAL A 305 1.18 -5.35 26.31
CA VAL A 305 -0.25 -5.56 26.39
C VAL A 305 -0.63 -5.88 27.84
N LEU A 306 -1.63 -5.18 28.37
CA LEU A 306 -2.23 -5.47 29.67
C LEU A 306 -3.74 -5.65 29.47
N PHE A 307 -4.28 -6.80 29.88
CA PHE A 307 -5.70 -7.16 29.68
C PHE A 307 -6.20 -6.92 28.24
N GLY A 308 -5.38 -7.29 27.24
CA GLY A 308 -5.72 -7.12 25.82
C GLY A 308 -5.64 -5.67 25.30
N SER A 309 -5.20 -4.73 26.13
CA SER A 309 -5.00 -3.33 25.73
C SER A 309 -3.52 -3.00 25.58
N VAL A 310 -3.16 -2.37 24.46
CA VAL A 310 -1.81 -1.85 24.25
C VAL A 310 -1.62 -0.64 25.16
N LEU A 311 -0.61 -0.69 26.03
CA LEU A 311 -0.33 0.44 26.91
C LEU A 311 0.19 1.64 26.08
N PRO A 312 -0.17 2.89 26.41
CA PRO A 312 0.39 4.06 25.73
C PRO A 312 1.86 4.27 26.12
N GLY A 313 2.70 4.64 25.15
CA GLY A 313 4.08 5.08 25.38
C GLY A 313 4.23 6.59 25.35
N SER A 314 5.48 7.05 25.34
CA SER A 314 5.80 8.46 25.12
C SER A 314 5.39 8.91 23.71
N THR A 315 4.87 10.13 23.59
CA THR A 315 4.57 10.77 22.30
C THR A 315 5.82 11.33 21.61
N MET A 316 6.96 11.38 22.30
CA MET A 316 8.21 11.97 21.79
C MET A 316 8.71 11.37 20.48
N PRO A 317 8.65 10.05 20.23
CA PRO A 317 9.07 9.50 18.94
C PRO A 317 8.15 9.95 17.80
N LEU A 318 6.84 10.06 18.05
CA LEU A 318 5.87 10.54 17.07
C LEU A 318 6.10 12.02 16.74
N THR A 319 6.27 12.86 17.75
CA THR A 319 6.54 14.30 17.54
C THR A 319 7.89 14.52 16.84
N GLY A 320 8.92 13.75 17.21
CA GLY A 320 10.21 13.74 16.55
C GLY A 320 10.12 13.34 15.07
N ALA A 321 9.36 12.29 14.74
CA ALA A 321 9.15 11.83 13.37
C ALA A 321 8.43 12.90 12.52
N VAL A 322 7.36 13.50 13.06
CA VAL A 322 6.62 14.59 12.39
C VAL A 322 7.51 15.81 12.18
N ALA A 323 8.29 16.20 13.19
CA ALA A 323 9.24 17.32 13.08
C ALA A 323 10.32 17.05 12.02
N ALA A 324 10.89 15.85 11.99
CA ALA A 324 11.88 15.45 10.99
C ALA A 324 11.29 15.49 9.57
N LEU A 325 10.07 14.98 9.36
CA LEU A 325 9.36 15.09 8.09
C LEU A 325 9.13 16.56 7.68
N GLY A 326 8.76 17.42 8.63
CA GLY A 326 8.62 18.85 8.41
C GLY A 326 9.94 19.50 7.96
N VAL A 327 11.04 19.24 8.66
CA VAL A 327 12.38 19.74 8.33
C VAL A 327 12.83 19.26 6.95
N LEU A 328 12.67 17.97 6.65
CA LEU A 328 13.01 17.40 5.34
C LEU A 328 12.20 18.03 4.22
N THR A 329 10.90 18.28 4.45
CA THR A 329 10.02 18.95 3.49
C THR A 329 10.47 20.38 3.22
N VAL A 330 10.78 21.15 4.28
CA VAL A 330 11.29 22.53 4.15
C VAL A 330 12.65 22.55 3.45
N ALA A 331 13.56 21.63 3.80
CA ALA A 331 14.87 21.53 3.17
C ALA A 331 14.76 21.19 1.68
N ALA A 332 13.88 20.27 1.31
CA ALA A 332 13.60 19.91 -0.08
C ALA A 332 12.99 21.09 -0.86
N ALA A 333 12.05 21.83 -0.26
CA ALA A 333 11.47 23.03 -0.86
C ALA A 333 12.53 24.11 -1.10
N ARG A 334 13.40 24.37 -0.12
CA ARG A 334 14.50 25.35 -0.24
C ARG A 334 15.49 24.97 -1.34
N ARG A 335 15.91 23.70 -1.43
CA ARG A 335 16.81 23.23 -2.49
C ARG A 335 16.23 23.44 -3.89
N ARG A 336 14.92 23.25 -4.07
CA ARG A 336 14.25 23.54 -5.35
C ARG A 336 14.30 25.03 -5.69
N HIS A 337 14.06 25.91 -4.73
CA HIS A 337 14.15 27.35 -4.94
C HIS A 337 15.57 27.83 -5.28
N VAL A 338 16.61 27.22 -4.69
CA VAL A 338 18.02 27.55 -4.97
C VAL A 338 18.53 27.00 -6.31
N ALA A 339 17.95 25.91 -6.83
CA ALA A 339 18.31 25.38 -8.15
C ALA A 339 17.63 26.12 -9.33
N THR A 340 16.56 26.88 -9.06
CA THR A 340 15.80 27.61 -10.08
C THR A 340 16.39 28.97 -10.54
N PRO A 341 17.31 29.68 -9.84
CA PRO A 341 17.79 31.00 -10.30
C PRO A 341 18.89 30.96 -11.37
N LEU A 342 19.47 29.80 -11.70
CA LEU A 342 20.65 29.71 -12.58
C LEU A 342 20.35 29.49 -14.07
N LEU A 343 19.07 29.52 -14.48
CA LEU A 343 18.65 29.38 -15.89
C LEU A 343 18.09 30.67 -16.51
N LEU A 344 18.32 31.83 -15.88
CA LEU A 344 17.85 33.15 -16.35
C LEU A 344 18.98 34.20 -16.50
N LEU A 345 20.22 33.76 -16.67
CA LEU A 345 21.35 34.60 -17.11
C LEU A 345 21.99 33.96 -18.33
#